data_AF-A0A7X9DQX4-F1
#
_entry.id   AF-A0A7X9DQX4-F1
#
_cell.length_a   1.000
_cell.length_b   1.000
_cell.length_c   1.000
_cell.angle_alpha   90.00
_cell.angle_beta   90.00
_cell.angle_gamma   90.00
#
_symmetry.space_group_name_H-M   'P 1'
#
loop_
_entity.id
_entity.type
_entity.pdbx_description
1 polymer ?
#
loop_
_entity_poly.entity_id
_entity_poly.type
_entity_poly.pdbx_seq_one_letter_code
_entity_poly.pdbx_strand_id
1 'polypeptide(L)'
;PPAQENIGAFDASTSVLVYSKSVWAGAAVDHLFRPDQSFYANKAVVPMKFSFFGGFQIIRQGKLLKPIDETVSLAYLFRLQQNKKQLDIGLYWNKVPLVLGFWYRGIPPFNSERGDALAMLVGFKMKGLSIGYSYDFTISNLVSSTHGAHEISMSFDFQTNRKKKIHAIPCPEF
;
A
#
# COMPACT_ATOMS: atom_id res chain seq x y z
N PRO A 1 17.18 34.01 8.40
CA PRO A 1 16.19 33.43 9.34
C PRO A 1 15.06 32.79 8.50
N PRO A 2 14.45 31.66 8.92
CA PRO A 2 13.22 31.19 8.28
C PRO A 2 12.14 32.28 8.37
N ALA A 3 11.36 32.46 7.32
CA ALA A 3 10.36 33.53 7.24
C ALA A 3 9.10 33.20 8.07
N GLN A 4 8.84 31.92 8.33
CA GLN A 4 7.73 31.40 9.14
C GLN A 4 8.21 30.20 9.97
N GLU A 5 7.80 30.14 11.24
CA GLU A 5 8.11 29.02 12.14
C GLU A 5 7.21 27.79 11.90
N ASN A 6 6.00 27.99 11.34
CA ASN A 6 5.06 26.91 10.97
C ASN A 6 4.27 27.30 9.72
N ILE A 7 4.10 26.36 8.78
CA ILE A 7 3.32 26.54 7.54
C ILE A 7 2.32 25.40 7.44
N GLY A 8 1.03 25.73 7.57
CA GLY A 8 -0.07 24.82 7.30
C GLY A 8 -0.61 25.10 5.90
N ALA A 9 -0.71 24.08 5.06
CA ALA A 9 -1.26 24.20 3.72
C ALA A 9 -2.37 23.16 3.52
N PHE A 10 -3.46 23.58 2.89
CA PHE A 10 -4.54 22.68 2.54
C PHE A 10 -4.12 21.78 1.39
N ASP A 11 -4.41 20.49 1.52
CA ASP A 11 -4.18 19.52 0.47
C ASP A 11 -5.38 18.60 0.27
N ALA A 12 -5.52 18.10 -0.95
CA ALA A 12 -6.60 17.21 -1.33
C ALA A 12 -6.11 16.07 -2.24
N SER A 13 -6.72 14.90 -2.05
CA SER A 13 -6.51 13.69 -2.82
C SER A 13 -7.83 13.16 -3.36
N THR A 14 -7.82 12.55 -4.53
CA THR A 14 -8.98 11.82 -5.07
C THR A 14 -8.55 10.47 -5.61
N SER A 15 -9.40 9.45 -5.47
CA SER A 15 -9.13 8.10 -6.00
C SER A 15 -10.39 7.42 -6.51
N VAL A 16 -10.21 6.55 -7.49
CA VAL A 16 -11.26 5.72 -8.08
C VAL A 16 -10.80 4.27 -8.05
N LEU A 17 -11.68 3.37 -7.60
CA LEU A 17 -11.47 1.92 -7.53
C LEU A 17 -12.58 1.20 -8.27
N VAL A 18 -12.20 0.29 -9.16
CA VAL A 18 -13.09 -0.70 -9.78
C VAL A 18 -12.68 -2.08 -9.32
N TYR A 19 -13.65 -2.92 -8.96
CA TYR A 19 -13.38 -4.25 -8.40
C TYR A 19 -14.37 -5.30 -8.91
N SER A 20 -13.91 -6.54 -8.88
CA SER A 20 -14.66 -7.76 -9.14
C SER A 20 -14.26 -8.81 -8.10
N LYS A 21 -14.81 -10.03 -8.20
CA LYS A 21 -14.50 -11.14 -7.27
C LYS A 21 -13.04 -11.57 -7.32
N SER A 22 -12.35 -11.37 -8.44
CA SER A 22 -10.98 -11.87 -8.65
C SER A 22 -10.00 -10.79 -9.10
N VAL A 23 -10.45 -9.58 -9.41
CA VAL A 23 -9.60 -8.52 -9.97
C VAL A 23 -10.03 -7.18 -9.39
N TRP A 24 -9.08 -6.30 -9.14
CA TRP A 24 -9.30 -4.91 -8.76
C TRP A 24 -8.28 -4.01 -9.44
N ALA A 25 -8.68 -2.78 -9.74
CA ALA A 25 -7.81 -1.77 -10.34
C ALA A 25 -8.31 -0.38 -9.96
N GLY A 26 -7.43 0.60 -9.95
CA GLY A 26 -7.79 1.96 -9.63
C GLY A 26 -6.66 2.95 -9.89
N ALA A 27 -7.02 4.21 -9.74
CA ALA A 27 -6.08 5.32 -9.87
C ALA A 27 -6.35 6.34 -8.77
N ALA A 28 -5.29 6.98 -8.30
CA ALA A 28 -5.33 8.06 -7.34
C ALA A 28 -4.51 9.24 -7.83
N VAL A 29 -4.99 10.45 -7.54
CA VAL A 29 -4.27 11.70 -7.73
C VAL A 29 -4.18 12.35 -6.36
N ASP A 30 -2.95 12.55 -5.90
CA ASP A 30 -2.62 13.24 -4.66
C ASP A 30 -2.03 14.62 -4.95
N HIS A 31 -2.05 15.48 -3.94
CA HIS A 31 -1.52 16.83 -4.00
C HIS A 31 -2.22 17.76 -5.01
N LEU A 32 -3.56 17.70 -5.11
CA LEU A 32 -4.34 18.47 -6.10
C LEU A 32 -4.12 19.98 -5.97
N PHE A 33 -3.99 20.49 -4.75
CA PHE A 33 -3.81 21.91 -4.48
C PHE A 33 -2.35 22.36 -4.53
N ARG A 34 -1.40 21.43 -4.70
CA ARG A 34 0.03 21.69 -4.80
C ARG A 34 0.51 22.68 -3.72
N PRO A 35 0.41 22.30 -2.43
CA PRO A 35 0.76 23.19 -1.34
C PRO A 35 2.23 23.63 -1.44
N ASP A 36 2.49 24.90 -1.12
CA ASP A 36 3.85 25.41 -0.98
C ASP A 36 4.35 25.12 0.44
N GLN A 37 5.43 24.35 0.55
CA GLN A 37 6.04 23.95 1.83
C GLN A 37 7.35 24.70 2.11
N SER A 38 7.48 25.93 1.60
CA SER A 38 8.71 26.71 1.70
C SER A 38 8.95 27.34 3.08
N PHE A 39 9.90 26.82 3.86
CA PHE A 39 10.36 27.47 5.11
C PHE A 39 11.16 28.78 4.89
N TYR A 40 11.68 28.98 3.68
CA TYR A 40 12.46 30.14 3.24
C TYR A 40 11.77 30.85 2.08
N ALA A 41 12.23 32.03 1.65
CA ALA A 41 11.62 32.83 0.57
C ALA A 41 11.61 32.19 -0.85
N ASN A 42 11.94 30.90 -0.96
CA ASN A 42 11.94 30.12 -2.19
C ASN A 42 10.71 29.21 -2.24
N LYS A 43 9.90 29.31 -3.29
CA LYS A 43 8.73 28.44 -3.49
C LYS A 43 9.14 26.95 -3.57
N ALA A 44 8.61 26.12 -2.68
CA ALA A 44 8.81 24.68 -2.62
C ALA A 44 7.45 23.98 -2.78
N VAL A 45 6.91 24.07 -4.00
CA VAL A 45 5.60 23.53 -4.35
C VAL A 45 5.65 22.01 -4.41
N VAL A 46 4.80 21.34 -3.64
CA VAL A 46 4.65 19.88 -3.70
C VAL A 46 3.98 19.51 -5.03
N PRO A 47 4.63 18.68 -5.86
CA PRO A 47 4.06 18.27 -7.13
C PRO A 47 2.92 17.28 -6.95
N MET A 48 1.99 17.31 -7.90
CA MET A 48 0.95 16.28 -8.00
C MET A 48 1.58 14.90 -8.18
N LYS A 49 1.03 13.93 -7.46
CA LYS A 49 1.45 12.52 -7.53
C LYS A 49 0.32 11.69 -8.10
N PHE A 50 0.60 10.98 -9.19
CA PHE A 50 -0.34 10.05 -9.82
C PHE A 50 0.03 8.63 -9.43
N SER A 51 -0.95 7.86 -8.98
CA SER A 51 -0.78 6.45 -8.62
C SER A 51 -1.78 5.59 -9.37
N PHE A 52 -1.31 4.53 -10.01
CA PHE A 52 -2.14 3.50 -10.63
C PHE A 52 -1.90 2.20 -9.89
N PHE A 53 -2.95 1.56 -9.42
CA PHE A 53 -2.85 0.33 -8.65
C PHE A 53 -3.82 -0.71 -9.16
N GLY A 54 -3.50 -1.97 -8.92
CA GLY A 54 -4.39 -3.06 -9.22
C GLY A 54 -3.84 -4.38 -8.78
N GLY A 55 -4.63 -5.43 -8.99
CA GLY A 55 -4.24 -6.77 -8.63
C GLY A 55 -5.29 -7.78 -9.01
N PHE A 56 -4.91 -9.04 -8.91
CA PHE A 56 -5.82 -10.16 -9.04
C PHE A 56 -5.65 -11.11 -7.87
N GLN A 57 -6.74 -11.76 -7.49
CA GLN A 57 -6.78 -12.74 -6.42
C GLN A 57 -7.32 -14.07 -6.94
N ILE A 58 -6.60 -15.13 -6.59
CA ILE A 58 -6.97 -16.51 -6.86
C ILE A 58 -7.43 -17.12 -5.54
N ILE A 59 -8.73 -17.40 -5.46
CA ILE A 59 -9.37 -17.99 -4.28
C ILE A 59 -9.46 -19.50 -4.48
N ARG A 60 -8.82 -20.27 -3.61
CA ARG A 60 -9.00 -21.72 -3.54
C ARG A 60 -9.98 -22.02 -2.41
N GLN A 61 -11.21 -22.35 -2.79
CA GLN A 61 -12.24 -22.75 -1.85
C GLN A 61 -11.95 -24.15 -1.29
N GLY A 62 -12.03 -24.27 0.04
CA GLY A 62 -11.92 -25.55 0.72
C GLY A 62 -13.07 -26.49 0.36
N LYS A 63 -12.82 -27.81 0.34
CA LYS A 63 -13.88 -28.82 0.20
C LYS A 63 -14.80 -28.79 1.44
N LEU A 64 -16.05 -29.25 1.29
CA LEU A 64 -17.12 -29.30 2.32
C LEU A 64 -16.70 -29.70 3.75
N LEU A 65 -15.63 -30.48 3.92
CA LEU A 65 -15.14 -30.97 5.22
C LEU A 65 -14.01 -30.10 5.85
N LYS A 66 -13.43 -29.15 5.10
CA LYS A 66 -12.39 -28.21 5.57
C LYS A 66 -12.55 -26.85 4.87
N PRO A 67 -13.30 -25.89 5.44
CA PRO A 67 -13.45 -24.55 4.90
C PRO A 67 -12.20 -23.70 5.19
N ILE A 68 -11.03 -24.16 4.72
CA ILE A 68 -9.82 -23.34 4.74
C ILE A 68 -9.82 -22.60 3.42
N ASP A 69 -10.19 -21.32 3.47
CA ASP A 69 -10.09 -20.42 2.33
C ASP A 69 -8.63 -19.97 2.22
N GLU A 70 -7.97 -20.42 1.16
CA GLU A 70 -6.61 -20.02 0.80
C GLU A 70 -6.69 -19.06 -0.38
N THR A 71 -6.14 -17.87 -0.21
CA THR A 71 -6.14 -16.85 -1.27
C THR A 71 -4.71 -16.44 -1.58
N VAL A 72 -4.38 -16.42 -2.87
CA VAL A 72 -3.12 -15.86 -3.36
C VAL A 72 -3.48 -14.61 -4.17
N SER A 73 -2.92 -13.48 -3.79
CA SER A 73 -3.19 -12.20 -4.44
C SER A 73 -1.90 -11.61 -5.00
N LEU A 74 -1.92 -11.24 -6.28
CA LEU A 74 -0.87 -10.44 -6.88
C LEU A 74 -1.36 -8.99 -6.97
N ALA A 75 -0.54 -8.06 -6.54
CA ALA A 75 -0.81 -6.62 -6.56
C ALA A 75 0.31 -5.89 -7.30
N TYR A 76 -0.01 -4.73 -7.87
CA TYR A 76 0.97 -3.80 -8.40
C TYR A 76 0.57 -2.37 -8.06
N LEU A 77 1.59 -1.51 -7.95
CA LEU A 77 1.44 -0.09 -7.67
C LEU A 77 2.46 0.68 -8.51
N PHE A 78 1.97 1.50 -9.43
CA PHE A 78 2.77 2.38 -10.25
C PHE A 78 2.57 3.83 -9.82
N ARG A 79 3.66 4.52 -9.46
CA ARG A 79 3.66 5.88 -8.92
C ARG A 79 4.47 6.80 -9.82
N LEU A 80 3.92 7.97 -10.09
CA LEU A 80 4.52 9.04 -10.88
C LEU A 80 4.50 10.33 -10.06
N GLN A 81 5.67 10.89 -9.78
CA GLN A 81 5.79 12.18 -9.09
C GLN A 81 6.96 12.97 -9.69
N GLN A 82 6.65 14.10 -10.34
CA GLN A 82 7.61 14.85 -11.18
C GLN A 82 8.37 13.92 -12.14
N ASN A 83 9.68 13.82 -11.98
CA ASN A 83 10.56 13.02 -12.83
C ASN A 83 10.83 11.61 -12.26
N LYS A 84 10.24 11.26 -11.11
CA LYS A 84 10.40 9.95 -10.49
C LYS A 84 9.24 9.04 -10.89
N LYS A 85 9.58 7.86 -11.40
CA LYS A 85 8.62 6.79 -11.69
C LYS A 85 8.99 5.59 -10.82
N GLN A 86 8.02 4.95 -10.22
CA GLN A 86 8.25 3.79 -9.37
C GLN A 86 7.18 2.75 -9.63
N LEU A 87 7.61 1.54 -9.99
CA LEU A 87 6.75 0.38 -10.10
C LEU A 87 7.05 -0.58 -8.95
N ASP A 88 6.02 -0.94 -8.20
CA ASP A 88 6.10 -1.92 -7.13
C ASP A 88 5.16 -3.08 -7.45
N ILE A 89 5.58 -4.30 -7.13
CA ILE A 89 4.77 -5.51 -7.28
C ILE A 89 4.74 -6.22 -5.93
N GLY A 90 3.55 -6.66 -5.54
CA GLY A 90 3.28 -7.39 -4.30
C GLY A 90 2.70 -8.76 -4.57
N LEU A 91 3.07 -9.73 -3.76
CA LEU A 91 2.44 -11.05 -3.67
C LEU A 91 1.98 -11.24 -2.23
N TYR A 92 0.73 -11.63 -2.06
CA TYR A 92 0.14 -11.98 -0.78
C TYR A 92 -0.35 -13.41 -0.81
N TRP A 93 -0.14 -14.10 0.30
CA TRP A 93 -0.68 -15.40 0.58
C TRP A 93 -1.43 -15.36 1.90
N ASN A 94 -2.75 -15.48 1.80
CA ASN A 94 -3.67 -15.37 2.91
C ASN A 94 -4.24 -16.76 3.19
N LYS A 95 -3.94 -17.28 4.37
CA LYS A 95 -4.43 -18.57 4.87
C LYS A 95 -4.68 -18.46 6.37
N VAL A 96 -5.91 -18.13 6.74
CA VAL A 96 -6.29 -17.88 8.14
C VAL A 96 -5.77 -18.99 9.07
N PRO A 97 -5.07 -18.64 10.17
CA PRO A 97 -4.83 -17.29 10.69
C PRO A 97 -3.56 -16.61 10.16
N LEU A 98 -2.80 -17.20 9.24
CA LEU A 98 -1.53 -16.66 8.74
C LEU A 98 -1.73 -15.81 7.48
N VAL A 99 -0.98 -14.71 7.41
CA VAL A 99 -0.85 -13.87 6.22
C VAL A 99 0.63 -13.69 5.93
N LEU A 100 1.07 -13.98 4.70
CA LEU A 100 2.41 -13.67 4.22
C LEU A 100 2.31 -12.68 3.07
N GLY A 101 3.14 -11.65 3.10
CA GLY A 101 3.26 -10.66 2.04
C GLY A 101 4.71 -10.51 1.59
N PHE A 102 4.90 -10.31 0.31
CA PHE A 102 6.19 -9.99 -0.29
C PHE A 102 6.01 -8.86 -1.27
N TRP A 103 6.81 -7.82 -1.16
CA TRP A 103 6.78 -6.67 -2.05
C TRP A 103 8.17 -6.43 -2.62
N TYR A 104 8.20 -6.24 -3.93
CA TYR A 104 9.37 -5.71 -4.62
C TYR A 104 9.10 -4.29 -5.08
N ARG A 105 9.82 -3.34 -4.48
CA ARG A 105 9.71 -1.92 -4.75
C ARG A 105 10.74 -1.45 -5.76
N GLY A 106 10.30 -0.61 -6.70
CA GLY A 106 11.18 0.08 -7.63
C GLY A 106 11.75 -0.79 -8.74
N ILE A 107 10.93 -1.64 -9.38
CA ILE A 107 11.36 -2.58 -10.41
C ILE A 107 12.02 -1.84 -11.60
N PRO A 108 13.24 -2.24 -12.02
CA PRO A 108 13.88 -1.73 -13.24
C PRO A 108 12.98 -1.98 -14.47
N PRO A 109 12.85 -1.02 -15.41
CA PRO A 109 13.70 0.16 -15.63
C PRO A 109 13.15 1.47 -15.06
N PHE A 110 12.04 1.46 -14.32
CA PHE A 110 11.30 2.70 -14.03
C PHE A 110 11.93 3.58 -12.94
N ASN A 111 12.68 3.00 -11.99
CA ASN A 111 13.19 3.70 -10.82
C ASN A 111 14.73 3.80 -10.79
N SER A 112 15.44 2.67 -10.84
CA SER A 112 16.91 2.57 -10.83
C SER A 112 17.37 1.27 -11.50
N GLU A 113 18.67 1.15 -11.79
CA GLU A 113 19.24 -0.08 -12.41
C GLU A 113 19.17 -1.32 -11.50
N ARG A 114 19.00 -1.16 -10.18
CA ARG A 114 19.12 -2.25 -9.18
C ARG A 114 17.85 -2.56 -8.38
N GLY A 115 16.82 -1.71 -8.40
CA GLY A 115 15.68 -1.83 -7.49
C GLY A 115 15.81 -0.94 -6.24
N ASP A 116 14.69 -0.67 -5.56
CA ASP A 116 14.65 0.18 -4.36
C ASP A 116 14.79 -0.67 -3.09
N ALA A 117 13.80 -1.54 -2.83
CA ALA A 117 13.72 -2.35 -1.63
C ALA A 117 12.87 -3.62 -1.84
N LEU A 118 13.13 -4.66 -1.04
CA LEU A 118 12.24 -5.80 -0.82
C LEU A 118 11.60 -5.67 0.55
N ALA A 119 10.28 -5.73 0.63
CA ALA A 119 9.58 -5.79 1.90
C ALA A 119 8.94 -7.16 2.11
N MET A 120 9.12 -7.72 3.29
CA MET A 120 8.46 -8.96 3.71
C MET A 120 7.46 -8.61 4.81
N LEU A 121 6.30 -9.27 4.79
CA LEU A 121 5.26 -9.11 5.79
C LEU A 121 4.83 -10.50 6.30
N VAL A 122 4.73 -10.62 7.61
CA VAL A 122 4.14 -11.77 8.29
C VAL A 122 3.06 -11.25 9.23
N GLY A 123 1.83 -11.72 9.04
CA GLY A 123 0.68 -11.33 9.81
C GLY A 123 -0.06 -12.51 10.42
N PHE A 124 -0.70 -12.25 11.56
CA PHE A 124 -1.59 -13.16 12.25
C PHE A 124 -2.96 -12.51 12.37
N LYS A 125 -3.97 -13.14 11.76
CA LYS A 125 -5.36 -12.72 11.77
C LYS A 125 -6.17 -13.59 12.72
N MET A 126 -6.62 -12.99 13.81
CA MET A 126 -7.50 -13.58 14.80
C MET A 126 -8.89 -12.94 14.71
N LYS A 127 -9.90 -13.49 15.39
CA LYS A 127 -11.25 -12.90 15.39
C LYS A 127 -11.22 -11.52 16.05
N GLY A 128 -11.33 -10.45 15.25
CA GLY A 128 -11.38 -9.06 15.72
C GLY A 128 -10.03 -8.39 15.95
N LEU A 129 -8.91 -9.11 15.77
CA LEU A 129 -7.56 -8.58 15.94
C LEU A 129 -6.64 -9.11 14.85
N SER A 130 -5.92 -8.22 14.18
CA SER A 130 -4.88 -8.55 13.21
C SER A 130 -3.57 -7.91 13.63
N ILE A 131 -2.51 -8.69 13.72
CA ILE A 131 -1.16 -8.21 14.02
C ILE A 131 -0.28 -8.50 12.81
N GLY A 132 0.44 -7.49 12.31
CA GLY A 132 1.38 -7.62 11.22
C GLY A 132 2.77 -7.16 11.63
N TYR A 133 3.79 -7.87 11.16
CA TYR A 133 5.18 -7.45 11.23
C TYR A 133 5.72 -7.37 9.81
N SER A 134 6.32 -6.25 9.45
CA SER A 134 6.99 -6.06 8.17
C SER A 134 8.45 -5.67 8.35
N TYR A 135 9.26 -6.12 7.41
CA TYR A 135 10.68 -5.81 7.32
C TYR A 135 11.02 -5.36 5.91
N ASP A 136 11.49 -4.12 5.81
CA ASP A 136 11.89 -3.48 4.55
C ASP A 136 13.41 -3.62 4.39
N PHE A 137 13.84 -4.52 3.52
CA PHE A 137 15.24 -4.68 3.11
C PHE A 137 15.56 -3.78 1.92
N THR A 138 16.36 -2.73 2.14
CA THR A 138 16.78 -1.82 1.06
C THR A 138 17.82 -2.52 0.17
N ILE A 139 17.62 -2.54 -1.15
CA ILE A 139 18.56 -3.15 -2.14
C ILE A 139 19.39 -2.09 -2.85
N SER A 140 18.89 -0.85 -2.92
CA SER A 140 19.54 0.24 -3.64
C SER A 140 20.91 0.65 -3.05
N ASN A 141 21.62 1.58 -3.70
CA ASN A 141 22.93 2.08 -3.25
C ASN A 141 22.92 2.74 -1.84
N LEU A 142 21.77 2.80 -1.15
CA LEU A 142 21.64 3.16 0.26
C LEU A 142 21.86 1.99 1.25
N VAL A 143 22.11 0.77 0.76
CA VAL A 143 22.39 -0.43 1.59
C VAL A 143 23.46 -0.17 2.66
N SER A 144 24.47 0.67 2.39
CA SER A 144 25.53 0.95 3.38
C SER A 144 25.11 1.92 4.51
N SER A 145 23.91 2.52 4.45
CA SER A 145 23.47 3.53 5.42
C SER A 145 22.15 3.18 6.12
N THR A 146 21.28 2.37 5.51
CA THR A 146 20.00 1.98 6.10
C THR A 146 19.91 0.45 6.18
N HIS A 147 20.09 -0.12 7.37
CA HIS A 147 20.03 -1.56 7.67
C HIS A 147 18.59 -2.17 7.56
N GLY A 148 17.73 -1.52 6.77
CA GLY A 148 16.30 -1.78 6.69
C GLY A 148 15.49 -1.09 7.79
N ALA A 149 14.18 -1.33 7.79
CA ALA A 149 13.24 -0.82 8.77
C ALA A 149 12.30 -1.94 9.25
N HIS A 150 12.05 -1.99 10.56
CA HIS A 150 11.11 -2.90 11.20
C HIS A 150 9.82 -2.15 11.51
N GLU A 151 8.69 -2.66 11.07
CA GLU A 151 7.38 -2.07 11.35
C GLU A 151 6.44 -3.11 11.96
N ILE A 152 5.72 -2.71 13.00
CA ILE A 152 4.71 -3.53 13.68
C ILE A 152 3.38 -2.81 13.53
N SER A 153 2.40 -3.51 12.96
CA SER A 153 1.04 -3.03 12.75
C SER A 153 0.05 -3.84 13.58
N MET A 154 -0.98 -3.17 14.10
CA MET A 154 -2.05 -3.79 14.87
C MET A 154 -3.38 -3.16 14.44
N SER A 155 -4.33 -4.00 14.06
CA SER A 155 -5.65 -3.59 13.59
C SER A 155 -6.74 -4.29 14.39
N PHE A 156 -7.75 -3.53 14.83
CA PHE A 156 -8.90 -4.05 15.59
C PHE A 156 -10.18 -3.92 14.77
N ASP A 157 -10.83 -5.06 14.52
CA ASP A 157 -12.06 -5.13 13.74
C ASP A 157 -13.27 -5.25 14.67
N PHE A 158 -14.02 -4.14 14.79
CA PHE A 158 -15.27 -4.11 15.56
C PHE A 158 -16.46 -4.51 14.68
N GLN A 159 -16.98 -5.72 14.87
CA GLN A 159 -18.18 -6.16 14.17
C GLN A 159 -19.41 -5.42 14.71
N THR A 160 -19.92 -4.45 13.96
CA THR A 160 -21.21 -3.83 14.23
C THR A 160 -22.33 -4.66 13.60
N ASN A 161 -23.32 -5.09 14.38
CA ASN A 161 -24.52 -5.77 13.88
C ASN A 161 -25.44 -4.76 13.16
N ARG A 162 -24.99 -4.24 12.01
CA ARG A 162 -25.85 -3.41 11.14
C ARG A 162 -26.65 -4.34 10.23
N LYS A 163 -27.98 -4.23 10.31
CA LYS A 163 -28.93 -4.90 9.40
C LYS A 163 -28.48 -4.69 7.94
N LYS A 164 -28.30 -5.79 7.20
CA LYS A 164 -27.79 -5.84 5.82
C LYS A 164 -28.37 -4.70 4.98
N LYS A 165 -27.51 -3.77 4.52
CA LYS A 165 -27.80 -2.95 3.35
C LYS A 165 -27.33 -3.70 2.11
N ILE A 166 -28.22 -3.79 1.13
CA ILE A 166 -28.03 -4.45 -0.15
C ILE A 166 -26.93 -3.67 -0.90
N HIS A 167 -25.85 -4.36 -1.28
CA HIS A 167 -24.61 -3.84 -1.92
C HIS A 167 -23.59 -3.15 -0.98
N ALA A 168 -22.92 -3.95 -0.15
CA ALA A 168 -21.65 -3.53 0.45
C ALA A 168 -20.53 -3.61 -0.60
N ILE A 169 -19.74 -2.54 -0.72
CA ILE A 169 -18.45 -2.56 -1.41
C ILE A 169 -17.56 -3.54 -0.63
N PRO A 170 -17.00 -4.60 -1.25
CA PRO A 170 -16.02 -5.45 -0.62
C PRO A 170 -14.77 -4.61 -0.40
N CYS A 171 -14.53 -4.25 0.86
CA CYS A 171 -13.24 -3.71 1.26
C CYS A 171 -12.19 -4.83 1.09
N PRO A 172 -11.07 -4.57 0.41
CA PRO A 172 -9.95 -5.49 0.46
C PRO A 172 -9.49 -5.61 1.92
N GLU A 173 -9.62 -6.81 2.48
CA GLU A 173 -9.04 -7.13 3.77
C GLU A 173 -7.53 -7.27 3.60
N PHE A 174 -6.77 -6.55 4.45
CA PHE A 174 -5.35 -6.83 4.66
C PHE A 174 -5.16 -8.20 5.32
#